data_AF-A0A2J8PSA4-F1
#
_entry.id   AF-A0A2J8PSA4-F1
#
_cell.length_a   1.000
_cell.length_b   1.000
_cell.length_c   1.000
_cell.angle_alpha   90.00
_cell.angle_beta   90.00
_cell.angle_gamma   90.00
#
_symmetry.space_group_name_H-M   'P 1'
#
loop_
_entity.id
_entity.type
_entity.pdbx_description
1 polymer ?
#
loop_
_entity_poly.entity_id
_entity_poly.type
_entity_poly.pdbx_seq_one_letter_code
_entity_poly.pdbx_strand_id
1 'polypeptide(L)'
;MEVRSESTNGDSRQSQADEHNDVQKKTFTKWINARFSKSGKPPINDMFTDLKDGRKLLDLLEGLTGTSLPKERGSTRVHALNNVNRVLQVLHQNNVELVNIGGTDIVDGNHKLTLGLLWSIILHWQVKDVMKDVMSDLQQTNSEKILLSW
;
A
#
# COMPACT_ATOMS: atom_id res chain seq x y z
N MET A 1 -20.42 51.14 18.34
CA MET A 1 -20.92 49.80 17.95
C MET A 1 -19.73 49.04 17.40
N GLU A 2 -19.24 48.09 18.18
CA GLU A 2 -18.05 47.30 17.88
C GLU A 2 -18.48 46.05 17.11
N VAL A 3 -18.03 45.91 15.87
CA VAL A 3 -18.32 44.72 15.05
C VAL A 3 -17.15 43.76 15.23
N ARG A 4 -17.33 42.75 16.08
CA ARG A 4 -16.38 41.64 16.23
C ARG A 4 -16.36 40.79 14.96
N SER A 5 -15.18 40.63 14.38
CA SER A 5 -14.86 39.69 13.33
C SER A 5 -14.49 38.32 13.93
N GLU A 6 -15.31 37.31 13.69
CA GLU A 6 -14.94 35.91 13.94
C GLU A 6 -15.37 35.07 12.73
N SER A 7 -14.43 34.75 11.84
CA SER A 7 -14.51 33.64 10.88
C SER A 7 -13.20 33.50 10.08
N THR A 8 -12.16 32.85 10.62
CA THR A 8 -10.98 32.43 9.81
C THR A 8 -10.28 31.13 10.26
N ASN A 9 -10.73 30.43 11.31
CA ASN A 9 -9.96 29.27 11.83
C ASN A 9 -10.36 27.89 11.26
N GLY A 10 -11.47 27.78 10.52
CA GLY A 10 -11.98 26.50 9.98
C GLY A 10 -11.39 26.12 8.62
N ASP A 11 -11.17 27.10 7.75
CA ASP A 11 -10.81 26.92 6.34
C ASP A 11 -9.33 26.50 6.16
N SER A 12 -8.43 27.02 7.00
CA SER A 12 -6.99 26.75 6.94
C SER A 12 -6.59 25.34 7.39
N ARG A 13 -7.42 24.67 8.19
CA ARG A 13 -7.18 23.29 8.64
C ARG A 13 -7.67 22.25 7.62
N GLN A 14 -8.73 22.59 6.89
CA GLN A 14 -9.27 21.76 5.81
C GLN A 14 -8.27 21.71 4.64
N SER A 15 -7.73 22.87 4.24
CA SER A 15 -6.77 22.98 3.12
C SER A 15 -5.45 22.22 3.37
N GLN A 16 -4.89 22.26 4.58
CA GLN A 16 -3.69 21.50 4.91
C GLN A 16 -3.92 19.98 4.94
N ALA A 17 -5.09 19.54 5.42
CA ALA A 17 -5.44 18.12 5.43
C ALA A 17 -5.61 17.57 3.99
N ASP A 18 -6.24 18.35 3.12
CA ASP A 18 -6.45 17.99 1.72
C ASP A 18 -5.14 17.96 0.94
N GLU A 19 -4.23 18.93 1.15
CA GLU A 19 -2.88 18.91 0.57
C GLU A 19 -2.06 17.68 1.03
N HIS A 20 -2.12 17.34 2.32
CA HIS A 20 -1.40 16.19 2.85
C HIS A 20 -1.93 14.86 2.29
N ASN A 21 -3.27 14.72 2.20
CA ASN A 21 -3.92 13.57 1.59
C ASN A 21 -3.52 13.40 0.12
N ASP A 22 -3.36 14.50 -0.62
CA ASP A 22 -2.94 14.50 -2.01
C ASP A 22 -1.47 14.05 -2.19
N VAL A 23 -0.58 14.47 -1.28
CA VAL A 23 0.82 14.03 -1.29
C VAL A 23 0.93 12.53 -0.99
N GLN A 24 0.20 12.03 0.00
CA GLN A 24 0.16 10.59 0.30
C GLN A 24 -0.37 9.79 -0.87
N LYS A 25 -1.51 10.19 -1.46
CA LYS A 25 -2.11 9.56 -2.64
C LYS A 25 -1.10 9.45 -3.79
N LYS A 26 -0.42 10.56 -4.12
CA LYS A 26 0.60 10.59 -5.19
C LYS A 26 1.76 9.67 -4.89
N THR A 27 2.22 9.66 -3.64
CA THR A 27 3.37 8.84 -3.21
C THR A 27 3.05 7.35 -3.28
N PHE A 28 1.90 6.93 -2.75
CA PHE A 28 1.50 5.52 -2.76
C PHE A 28 1.18 5.04 -4.17
N THR A 29 0.51 5.85 -4.98
CA THR A 29 0.27 5.54 -6.40
C THR A 29 1.59 5.33 -7.16
N LYS A 30 2.58 6.21 -6.97
CA LYS A 30 3.91 6.05 -7.58
C LYS A 30 4.61 4.77 -7.11
N TRP A 31 4.55 4.47 -5.82
CA TRP A 31 5.16 3.26 -5.27
C TRP A 31 4.54 1.98 -5.85
N ILE A 32 3.21 1.91 -5.93
CA ILE A 32 2.50 0.78 -6.55
C ILE A 32 2.91 0.64 -8.02
N ASN A 33 2.88 1.74 -8.77
CA ASN A 33 3.22 1.72 -10.20
C ASN A 33 4.69 1.33 -10.43
N ALA A 34 5.61 1.68 -9.53
CA ALA A 34 7.00 1.21 -9.58
C ALA A 34 7.09 -0.32 -9.38
N ARG A 35 6.29 -0.90 -8.47
CA ARG A 35 6.20 -2.36 -8.30
C ARG A 35 5.57 -3.05 -9.50
N PHE A 36 4.51 -2.48 -10.07
CA PHE A 36 3.84 -3.00 -11.26
C PHE A 36 4.69 -2.96 -12.52
N SER A 37 5.48 -1.90 -12.70
CA SER A 37 6.45 -1.82 -13.80
C SER A 37 7.44 -2.99 -13.75
N LYS A 38 7.97 -3.33 -12.57
CA LYS A 38 8.88 -4.46 -12.38
C LYS A 38 8.23 -5.83 -12.66
N SER A 39 6.92 -5.97 -12.41
CA SER A 39 6.18 -7.22 -12.61
C SER A 39 5.38 -7.27 -13.92
N GLY A 40 5.55 -6.28 -14.80
CA GLY A 40 4.84 -6.21 -16.09
C GLY A 40 3.32 -6.02 -15.96
N LYS A 41 2.84 -5.47 -14.84
CA LYS A 41 1.42 -5.23 -14.58
C LYS A 41 1.02 -3.82 -15.05
N PRO A 42 -0.23 -3.62 -15.52
CA PRO A 42 -0.69 -2.28 -15.90
C PRO A 42 -0.75 -1.34 -14.68
N PRO A 43 -0.44 -0.05 -14.83
CA PRO A 43 -0.47 0.92 -13.74
C PRO A 43 -1.89 1.16 -13.22
N ILE A 44 -1.98 1.81 -12.06
CA ILE A 44 -3.20 2.44 -11.54
C ILE A 44 -3.13 3.95 -11.72
N ASN A 45 -4.29 4.56 -11.90
CA ASN A 45 -4.46 6.00 -12.05
C ASN A 45 -5.01 6.63 -10.76
N ASP A 46 -6.05 6.02 -10.20
CA ASP A 46 -6.63 6.44 -8.93
C ASP A 46 -6.78 5.25 -7.99
N MET A 47 -5.94 5.21 -6.96
CA MET A 47 -5.96 4.16 -5.95
C MET A 47 -7.31 4.00 -5.22
N PHE A 48 -8.16 5.04 -5.16
CA PHE A 48 -9.45 4.93 -4.49
C PHE A 48 -10.54 4.29 -5.35
N THR A 49 -10.33 4.21 -6.67
CA THR A 49 -11.24 3.51 -7.59
C THR A 49 -10.65 2.17 -8.02
N ASP A 50 -9.36 2.17 -8.38
CA ASP A 50 -8.71 1.06 -9.08
C ASP A 50 -8.39 -0.12 -8.15
N LEU A 51 -8.44 0.10 -6.83
CA LEU A 51 -8.18 -0.94 -5.82
C LEU A 51 -9.46 -1.58 -5.26
N LYS A 52 -10.64 -1.01 -5.55
CA LYS A 52 -11.91 -1.42 -4.91
C LYS A 52 -12.31 -2.86 -5.23
N ASP A 53 -11.96 -3.37 -6.40
CA ASP A 53 -12.28 -4.75 -6.81
C ASP A 53 -11.31 -5.81 -6.26
N GLY A 54 -10.26 -5.36 -5.55
CA GLY A 54 -9.23 -6.20 -4.94
C GLY A 54 -8.22 -6.81 -5.90
N ARG A 55 -8.39 -6.72 -7.22
CA ARG A 55 -7.53 -7.43 -8.18
C ARG A 55 -6.14 -6.84 -8.27
N LYS A 56 -6.05 -5.51 -8.32
CA LYS A 56 -4.77 -4.79 -8.31
C LYS A 56 -4.03 -4.98 -6.99
N LEU A 57 -4.75 -5.06 -5.87
CA LEU A 57 -4.15 -5.41 -4.58
C LEU A 57 -3.58 -6.83 -4.59
N LEU A 58 -4.29 -7.79 -5.18
CA LEU A 58 -3.75 -9.15 -5.35
C LEU A 58 -2.53 -9.16 -6.28
N ASP A 59 -2.57 -8.45 -7.42
CA ASP A 59 -1.40 -8.33 -8.31
C ASP A 59 -0.18 -7.73 -7.58
N LEU A 60 -0.41 -6.76 -6.69
CA LEU A 60 0.64 -6.16 -5.87
C LEU A 60 1.24 -7.19 -4.91
N LEU A 61 0.38 -7.92 -4.19
CA LEU A 61 0.85 -8.96 -3.26
C LEU A 61 1.52 -10.13 -3.98
N GLU A 62 1.08 -10.51 -5.19
CA GLU A 62 1.78 -11.50 -6.02
C GLU A 62 3.23 -11.06 -6.27
N GLY A 63 3.43 -9.80 -6.66
CA GLY A 63 4.77 -9.26 -6.92
C GLY A 63 5.64 -9.13 -5.66
N LEU A 64 5.04 -8.85 -4.51
CA LEU A 64 5.74 -8.68 -3.23
C LEU A 64 6.06 -10.01 -2.53
N THR A 65 5.18 -11.00 -2.65
CA THR A 65 5.35 -12.34 -2.04
C THR A 65 6.06 -13.33 -2.96
N GLY A 66 6.09 -13.05 -4.27
CA GLY A 66 6.55 -14.00 -5.28
C GLY A 66 5.63 -15.21 -5.48
N THR A 67 4.42 -15.19 -4.89
CA THR A 67 3.46 -16.30 -4.95
C THR A 67 2.25 -15.90 -5.79
N SER A 68 1.78 -16.79 -6.68
CA SER A 68 0.56 -16.51 -7.45
C SER A 68 -0.69 -16.62 -6.58
N LEU A 69 -1.59 -15.65 -6.74
CA LEU A 69 -2.81 -15.51 -5.96
C LEU A 69 -4.03 -15.59 -6.90
N PRO A 70 -4.97 -16.51 -6.66
CA PRO A 70 -6.18 -16.61 -7.46
C PRO A 70 -7.03 -15.36 -7.32
N LYS A 71 -7.59 -14.88 -8.45
CA LYS A 71 -8.40 -13.67 -8.58
C LYS A 71 -9.76 -14.02 -9.16
N GLU A 72 -10.83 -13.61 -8.50
CA GLU A 72 -12.18 -13.72 -9.05
C GLU A 72 -12.41 -12.70 -10.17
N ARG A 73 -12.94 -13.19 -11.30
CA ARG A 73 -13.11 -12.43 -12.55
C ARG A 73 -14.49 -11.76 -12.71
N GLY A 74 -15.43 -12.00 -11.80
CA GLY A 74 -16.74 -11.34 -11.83
C GLY A 74 -16.68 -9.87 -11.40
N SER A 75 -17.69 -9.09 -11.82
CA SER A 75 -17.81 -7.65 -11.57
C SER A 75 -18.75 -7.29 -10.43
N THR A 76 -19.36 -8.27 -9.76
CA THR A 76 -20.29 -7.99 -8.65
C THR A 76 -19.53 -7.63 -7.38
N ARG A 77 -20.21 -6.94 -6.46
CA ARG A 77 -19.67 -6.59 -5.13
C ARG A 77 -19.19 -7.81 -4.35
N VAL A 78 -19.84 -8.97 -4.53
CA VAL A 78 -19.42 -10.24 -3.90
C VAL A 78 -18.03 -10.66 -4.38
N HIS A 79 -17.77 -10.58 -5.69
CA HIS A 79 -16.45 -10.94 -6.22
C HIS A 79 -15.35 -9.97 -5.75
N ALA A 80 -15.68 -8.68 -5.66
CA ALA A 80 -14.78 -7.68 -5.09
C ALA A 80 -14.46 -8.00 -3.61
N LEU A 81 -15.46 -8.33 -2.81
CA LEU A 81 -15.27 -8.71 -1.41
C LEU A 81 -14.42 -9.97 -1.27
N ASN A 82 -14.63 -10.99 -2.11
CA ASN A 82 -13.83 -12.21 -2.09
C ASN A 82 -12.36 -11.91 -2.39
N ASN A 83 -12.09 -11.09 -3.42
CA ASN A 83 -10.74 -10.66 -3.76
C ASN A 83 -10.09 -9.87 -2.60
N VAL A 84 -10.80 -8.89 -2.02
CA VAL A 84 -10.25 -8.09 -0.92
C VAL A 84 -10.04 -8.93 0.33
N ASN A 85 -10.98 -9.82 0.69
CA ASN A 85 -10.79 -10.71 1.84
C ASN A 85 -9.57 -11.61 1.66
N ARG A 86 -9.29 -12.04 0.42
CA ARG A 86 -8.06 -12.77 0.10
C ARG A 86 -6.81 -11.91 0.32
N VAL A 87 -6.84 -10.62 -0.05
CA VAL A 87 -5.75 -9.67 0.25
C VAL A 87 -5.50 -9.63 1.76
N LEU A 88 -6.54 -9.42 2.56
CA LEU A 88 -6.42 -9.35 4.02
C LEU A 88 -5.87 -10.65 4.62
N GLN A 89 -6.31 -11.80 4.11
CA GLN A 89 -5.79 -13.11 4.52
C GLN A 89 -4.30 -13.27 4.21
N VAL A 90 -3.86 -12.90 3.01
CA VAL A 90 -2.44 -12.97 2.62
C VAL A 90 -1.59 -12.05 3.49
N LEU A 91 -2.09 -10.86 3.82
CA LEU A 91 -1.42 -9.93 4.72
C LEU A 91 -1.25 -10.53 6.12
N HIS A 92 -2.30 -11.12 6.67
CA HIS A 92 -2.23 -11.81 7.95
C HIS A 92 -1.22 -12.97 7.94
N GLN A 93 -1.21 -13.78 6.88
CA GLN A 93 -0.24 -14.87 6.69
C GLN A 93 1.22 -14.38 6.59
N ASN A 94 1.44 -13.13 6.18
CA ASN A 94 2.75 -12.49 6.12
C ASN A 94 3.08 -11.68 7.37
N ASN A 95 2.32 -11.83 8.46
CA ASN A 95 2.50 -11.10 9.71
C ASN A 95 2.34 -9.58 9.56
N VAL A 96 1.42 -9.14 8.71
CA VAL A 96 1.00 -7.73 8.64
C VAL A 96 -0.22 -7.53 9.54
N GLU A 97 -0.08 -6.68 10.55
CA GLU A 97 -1.19 -6.32 11.42
C GLU A 97 -2.08 -5.25 10.77
N LEU A 98 -3.38 -5.50 10.77
CA LEU A 98 -4.39 -4.60 10.22
C LEU A 98 -5.36 -4.24 11.35
N VAL A 99 -5.39 -2.96 11.72
CA VAL A 99 -6.26 -2.46 12.80
C VAL A 99 -7.48 -1.82 12.18
N ASN A 100 -8.65 -2.41 12.43
CA ASN A 100 -9.95 -1.89 11.99
C ASN A 100 -10.08 -1.71 10.46
N ILE A 101 -9.51 -2.61 9.67
CA ILE A 101 -9.66 -2.61 8.20
C ILE A 101 -10.38 -3.91 7.80
N GLY A 102 -11.61 -3.78 7.31
CA GLY A 102 -12.40 -4.86 6.74
C GLY A 102 -12.48 -4.80 5.22
N GLY A 103 -12.95 -5.90 4.62
CA GLY A 103 -13.07 -5.98 3.15
C GLY A 103 -14.09 -4.98 2.58
N THR A 104 -15.18 -4.73 3.31
CA THR A 104 -16.21 -3.75 2.93
C THR A 104 -15.65 -2.34 2.83
N ASP A 105 -14.72 -1.97 3.71
CA ASP A 105 -14.14 -0.63 3.72
C ASP A 105 -13.41 -0.31 2.41
N ILE A 106 -12.70 -1.29 1.85
CA ILE A 106 -11.97 -1.15 0.60
C ILE A 106 -12.93 -1.19 -0.59
N VAL A 107 -13.87 -2.13 -0.60
CA VAL A 107 -14.84 -2.30 -1.69
C VAL A 107 -15.78 -1.11 -1.80
N ASP A 108 -16.14 -0.48 -0.68
CA ASP A 108 -17.01 0.70 -0.66
C ASP A 108 -16.19 1.99 -0.92
N GLY A 109 -14.86 1.94 -0.77
CA GLY A 109 -13.94 3.02 -1.15
C GLY A 109 -13.66 4.01 -0.01
N ASN A 110 -13.57 3.53 1.23
CA ASN A 110 -13.20 4.37 2.37
C ASN A 110 -11.74 4.82 2.25
N HIS A 111 -11.53 6.09 1.86
CA HIS A 111 -10.19 6.62 1.56
C HIS A 111 -9.21 6.44 2.72
N LYS A 112 -9.65 6.70 3.96
CA LYS A 112 -8.79 6.61 5.15
C LYS A 112 -8.31 5.18 5.38
N LEU A 113 -9.21 4.20 5.27
CA LEU A 113 -8.86 2.80 5.49
C LEU A 113 -8.09 2.21 4.31
N THR A 114 -8.34 2.65 3.08
CA THR A 114 -7.52 2.30 1.91
C THR A 114 -6.08 2.83 2.04
N LEU A 115 -5.90 4.07 2.50
CA LEU A 115 -4.57 4.62 2.79
C LEU A 115 -3.89 3.83 3.91
N GLY A 116 -4.60 3.50 4.98
CA GLY A 116 -4.09 2.68 6.08
C GLY A 116 -3.64 1.29 5.62
N LEU A 117 -4.43 0.64 4.77
CA LEU A 117 -4.07 -0.66 4.18
C LEU A 117 -2.77 -0.57 3.37
N LEU A 118 -2.69 0.40 2.44
CA LEU A 118 -1.49 0.57 1.62
C LEU A 118 -0.26 0.94 2.46
N TRP A 119 -0.43 1.77 3.48
CA TRP A 119 0.64 2.09 4.41
C TRP A 119 1.21 0.85 5.09
N SER A 120 0.35 -0.02 5.64
CA SER A 120 0.79 -1.29 6.26
C SER A 120 1.54 -2.18 5.26
N ILE A 121 1.09 -2.26 4.01
CA ILE A 121 1.78 -3.02 2.95
C ILE A 121 3.15 -2.41 2.66
N ILE A 122 3.20 -1.11 2.37
CA ILE A 122 4.44 -0.41 2.01
C ILE A 122 5.46 -0.55 3.12
N LEU A 123 5.07 -0.24 4.36
CA LEU A 123 5.95 -0.31 5.52
C LEU A 123 6.54 -1.71 5.69
N HIS A 124 5.70 -2.74 5.63
CA HIS A 124 6.12 -4.12 5.84
C HIS A 124 7.17 -4.58 4.81
N TRP A 125 6.93 -4.35 3.53
CA TRP A 125 7.84 -4.82 2.49
C TRP A 125 9.05 -3.90 2.28
N GLN A 126 8.91 -2.59 2.50
CA GLN A 126 10.05 -1.68 2.38
C GLN A 126 11.08 -1.93 3.50
N VAL A 127 10.63 -2.22 4.72
CA VAL A 127 11.55 -2.62 5.80
C VAL A 127 12.22 -3.96 5.47
N LYS A 128 11.48 -4.94 4.95
CA LYS A 128 12.04 -6.24 4.52
C LYS A 128 13.09 -6.08 3.42
N ASP A 129 12.83 -5.25 2.41
CA ASP A 129 13.77 -4.98 1.31
C ASP A 129 15.07 -4.36 1.86
N VAL A 130 14.97 -3.34 2.73
CA VAL A 130 16.16 -2.71 3.35
C VAL A 130 16.96 -3.71 4.19
N MET A 131 16.30 -4.53 5.00
CA MET A 131 16.99 -5.56 5.79
C MET A 131 17.70 -6.59 4.91
N LYS A 132 17.09 -6.96 3.78
CA LYS A 132 17.69 -7.88 2.81
C LYS A 132 18.96 -7.28 2.19
N ASP A 133 18.90 -6.02 1.78
CA ASP A 133 20.05 -5.32 1.18
C ASP A 133 21.22 -5.23 2.17
N VAL A 134 20.95 -4.85 3.43
CA VAL A 134 21.96 -4.81 4.49
C VAL A 134 22.56 -6.20 4.76
N MET A 135 21.74 -7.25 4.78
CA MET A 135 22.25 -8.62 4.97
C MET A 135 23.11 -9.09 3.80
N SER A 136 22.75 -8.76 2.55
CA SER A 136 23.60 -9.10 1.39
C SER A 136 24.95 -8.39 1.42
N ASP A 137 24.98 -7.10 1.81
CA ASP A 137 26.23 -6.34 1.92
C ASP A 137 27.15 -6.92 3.00
N LEU A 138 26.57 -7.35 4.14
CA LEU A 138 27.32 -8.02 5.20
C LEU A 138 27.87 -9.38 4.74
N GLN A 139 27.09 -10.16 3.99
CA GLN A 139 27.56 -11.44 3.44
C GLN A 139 28.70 -11.22 2.42
N GLN A 140 28.58 -10.22 1.55
CA GLN A 140 29.61 -9.87 0.59
C GLN A 140 30.91 -9.47 1.29
N THR A 141 30.86 -8.54 2.25
CA THR A 141 32.05 -8.10 3.00
C THR A 141 32.71 -9.22 3.80
N ASN A 142 31.93 -10.15 4.37
CA ASN A 142 32.47 -11.33 5.03
C ASN A 142 33.18 -12.26 4.04
N SER A 143 32.60 -12.49 2.86
CA SER A 143 33.23 -13.31 1.81
C SER A 143 34.53 -12.67 1.27
N GLU A 144 34.56 -11.36 1.07
CA GLU A 144 35.75 -10.61 0.66
C GLU A 144 36.87 -10.70 1.70
N LYS A 145 36.54 -10.55 3.00
CA LYS A 145 37.52 -10.69 4.09
C LYS A 145 38.10 -12.09 4.17
N ILE A 146 37.28 -13.13 3.99
CA ILE A 146 37.76 -14.51 3.97
C ILE A 146 38.73 -14.68 2.80
N LEU A 147 38.36 -14.26 1.59
CA LEU A 147 39.20 -14.39 0.41
C LEU A 147 40.55 -13.66 0.52
N LEU A 148 40.58 -12.49 1.17
CA LEU A 148 41.82 -11.73 1.40
C LEU A 148 42.69 -12.29 2.53
N SER A 149 42.18 -13.23 3.33
CA SER A 149 42.91 -13.85 4.45
C SER A 149 43.67 -15.13 4.07
N TRP A 150 43.48 -15.63 2.85
CA TRP A 150 44.25 -16.74 2.24
C TRP A 150 45.41 -16.20 1.42
#